data_AF-A0A3B0Y4H9-F1
#
_entry.id   AF-A0A3B0Y4H9-F1
#
_cell.length_a   1.000
_cell.length_b   1.000
_cell.length_c   1.000
_cell.angle_alpha   90.00
_cell.angle_beta   90.00
_cell.angle_gamma   90.00
#
_symmetry.space_group_name_H-M   'P 1'
#
loop_
_entity.id
_entity.type
_entity.pdbx_description
1 polymer ?
#
loop_
_entity_poly.entity_id
_entity_poly.type
_entity_poly.pdbx_seq_one_letter_code
_entity_poly.pdbx_strand_id
1 'polypeptide(L)'
;MKALLTGFLVLLVSVAAALFALPDPGYVLVGYGNTSVETSLVATAIVLFIAYLAVRALVGVWRVPVRLKRWSGQRQLLKLSQRYDAAVIELVSGKLERAERLLGRLADDRRTPLAACLSAAQAANRLGVDERRDRYLGVALKRFPTAESAICLVQAELQLARGQFDQAQTTLTHLDTLMPRSRDMLRLKMQLYTGQQEWGQLRELLPALRRSEVLDHEQWQRLAVQVYQERIRELTAARDVDTLKNGWTQLPPPVRQDHALLALFIEQLVRLGDHQQAEGLLREQLVQVWDERLVYLYGQLENCDGPAQQGVAEKWLEQHDKDAVLLLVLGKISLRNQLWGKARSYLEASIGQQPTAEAYRLLGDLLEQLEDPDAAGECYRKGLALPLSVMETSTLSIPEEVVLQAVESDRTGMVVSS
;
A
#
# COMPACT_ATOMS: atom_id res chain seq x y z
N MET A 1 -52.96 -30.29 4.03
CA MET A 1 -53.47 -30.71 2.69
C MET A 1 -54.46 -31.86 2.77
N LYS A 2 -54.23 -32.93 3.56
CA LYS A 2 -55.17 -34.07 3.67
C LYS A 2 -56.57 -33.68 4.17
N ALA A 3 -56.67 -32.81 5.19
CA ALA A 3 -57.95 -32.35 5.76
C ALA A 3 -58.80 -31.47 4.80
N LEU A 4 -58.14 -30.68 3.95
CA LEU A 4 -58.83 -29.88 2.93
C LEU A 4 -59.38 -30.75 1.80
N LEU A 5 -58.67 -31.82 1.46
CA LEU A 5 -59.06 -32.74 0.40
C LEU A 5 -60.22 -33.65 0.85
N THR A 6 -60.22 -34.08 2.10
CA THR A 6 -61.36 -34.80 2.69
C THR A 6 -62.59 -33.90 2.84
N GLY A 7 -62.43 -32.65 3.28
CA GLY A 7 -63.54 -31.69 3.37
C GLY A 7 -64.16 -31.40 2.00
N PHE A 8 -63.33 -31.26 0.96
CA PHE A 8 -63.81 -31.06 -0.40
C PHE A 8 -64.51 -32.30 -0.98
N LEU A 9 -64.02 -33.51 -0.67
CA LEU A 9 -64.68 -34.76 -1.08
C LEU A 9 -66.07 -34.89 -0.45
N VAL A 10 -66.21 -34.58 0.85
CA VAL A 10 -67.50 -34.63 1.56
C VAL A 10 -68.48 -33.60 0.98
N LEU A 11 -68.02 -32.39 0.67
CA LEU A 11 -68.85 -31.36 0.03
C LEU A 11 -69.29 -31.77 -1.38
N LEU A 12 -68.41 -32.42 -2.14
CA LEU A 12 -68.72 -32.92 -3.49
C LEU A 12 -69.75 -34.05 -3.45
N VAL A 13 -69.62 -34.99 -2.49
CA VAL A 13 -70.60 -36.05 -2.26
C VAL A 13 -71.95 -35.47 -1.82
N SER A 14 -71.95 -34.43 -0.96
CA SER A 14 -73.18 -33.77 -0.52
C SER A 14 -73.90 -33.03 -1.65
N VAL A 15 -73.16 -32.37 -2.54
CA VAL A 15 -73.72 -31.67 -3.72
C VAL A 15 -74.22 -32.68 -4.75
N ALA A 16 -73.49 -33.78 -4.97
CA ALA A 16 -73.93 -34.86 -5.85
C ALA A 16 -75.22 -35.53 -5.34
N ALA A 17 -75.33 -35.75 -4.02
CA ALA A 17 -76.54 -36.29 -3.40
C ALA A 17 -77.74 -35.32 -3.51
N ALA A 18 -77.52 -34.01 -3.33
CA ALA A 18 -78.56 -33.00 -3.49
C ALA A 18 -79.05 -32.86 -4.94
N LEU A 19 -78.15 -33.04 -5.92
CA LEU A 19 -78.48 -32.97 -7.35
C LEU A 19 -79.19 -34.22 -7.87
N PHE A 20 -78.91 -35.40 -7.30
CA PHE A 20 -79.65 -36.64 -7.61
C PHE A 20 -81.11 -36.61 -7.14
N ALA A 21 -81.45 -35.70 -6.22
CA ALA A 21 -82.80 -35.54 -5.69
C ALA A 21 -83.69 -34.59 -6.51
N LEU A 22 -83.20 -34.00 -7.60
CA LEU A 22 -83.98 -33.10 -8.46
C LEU A 22 -84.64 -33.85 -9.64
N PRO A 23 -85.93 -33.60 -9.97
CA PRO A 23 -86.72 -34.49 -10.82
C PRO A 23 -86.38 -34.48 -12.32
N ASP A 24 -85.75 -33.41 -12.84
CA ASP A 24 -85.41 -33.28 -14.26
C ASP A 24 -83.96 -32.79 -14.45
N PRO A 25 -82.96 -33.67 -14.36
CA PRO A 25 -81.60 -33.31 -14.72
C PRO A 25 -81.52 -33.30 -16.24
N GLY A 26 -81.36 -32.12 -16.85
CA GLY A 26 -81.21 -31.96 -18.30
C GLY A 26 -80.27 -33.00 -18.93
N TYR A 27 -80.57 -33.44 -20.14
CA TYR A 27 -79.83 -34.51 -20.81
C TYR A 27 -78.81 -33.95 -21.80
N VAL A 28 -77.69 -34.66 -21.94
CA VAL A 28 -76.66 -34.40 -22.95
C VAL A 28 -76.63 -35.61 -23.88
N LEU A 29 -76.93 -35.38 -25.15
CA LEU A 29 -76.92 -36.40 -26.18
C LEU A 29 -75.60 -36.29 -26.94
N VAL A 30 -74.72 -37.28 -26.78
CA VAL A 30 -73.46 -37.36 -27.51
C VAL A 30 -73.64 -38.38 -28.62
N GLY A 31 -73.81 -37.89 -29.85
CA GLY A 31 -73.91 -38.72 -31.04
C GLY A 31 -72.54 -39.02 -31.63
N TYR A 32 -72.20 -40.30 -31.79
CA TYR A 32 -71.03 -40.74 -32.54
C TYR A 32 -71.43 -41.81 -33.55
N GLY A 33 -71.43 -41.46 -34.84
CA GLY A 33 -71.92 -42.35 -35.91
C GLY A 33 -73.40 -42.69 -35.76
N ASN A 34 -73.75 -43.97 -35.77
CA ASN A 34 -75.14 -44.46 -35.69
C ASN A 34 -75.60 -44.79 -34.26
N THR A 35 -74.79 -44.45 -33.25
CA THR A 35 -75.10 -44.70 -31.84
C THR A 35 -75.22 -43.38 -31.09
N SER A 36 -76.40 -43.17 -30.51
CA SER A 36 -76.67 -42.05 -29.60
C SER A 36 -76.63 -42.58 -28.17
N VAL A 37 -75.73 -42.04 -27.36
CA VAL A 37 -75.68 -42.34 -25.93
C VAL A 37 -76.29 -41.16 -25.18
N GLU A 38 -77.44 -41.39 -24.55
CA GLU A 38 -78.10 -40.42 -23.69
C GLU A 38 -77.45 -40.47 -22.31
N THR A 39 -76.83 -39.37 -21.89
CA THR A 39 -76.25 -39.23 -20.56
C THR A 39 -76.84 -38.03 -19.84
N SER A 40 -77.02 -38.13 -18.53
CA SER A 40 -77.42 -36.98 -17.71
C SER A 40 -76.33 -35.90 -17.74
N LEU A 41 -76.70 -34.63 -17.86
CA LEU A 41 -75.79 -33.48 -17.78
C LEU A 41 -74.90 -33.52 -16.54
N VAL A 42 -75.46 -34.00 -15.42
CA VAL A 42 -74.75 -34.14 -14.15
C VAL A 42 -73.66 -35.21 -14.25
N ALA A 43 -73.94 -36.34 -14.91
CA ALA A 43 -72.95 -37.40 -15.11
C ALA A 43 -71.78 -36.91 -15.98
N THR A 44 -72.07 -36.20 -17.07
CA THR A 44 -71.04 -35.63 -17.96
C THR A 44 -70.19 -34.58 -17.24
N ALA A 45 -70.80 -33.71 -16.43
CA ALA A 45 -70.09 -32.73 -15.62
C ALA A 45 -69.16 -33.38 -14.59
N ILE A 46 -69.61 -34.46 -13.93
CA ILE A 46 -68.79 -35.23 -12.97
C ILE A 46 -67.60 -35.88 -13.69
N VAL A 47 -67.82 -36.51 -14.84
CA VAL A 47 -66.73 -37.16 -15.61
C VAL A 47 -65.72 -36.13 -16.10
N LEU A 48 -66.15 -34.98 -16.64
CA LEU A 48 -65.26 -33.89 -17.04
C LEU A 48 -64.48 -33.32 -15.86
N PHE A 49 -65.10 -33.20 -14.69
CA PHE A 49 -64.45 -32.73 -13.48
C PHE A 49 -63.39 -33.72 -12.99
N ILE A 50 -63.70 -35.02 -12.98
CA ILE A 50 -62.74 -36.09 -12.65
C ILE A 50 -61.59 -36.10 -13.67
N ALA A 51 -61.87 -35.99 -14.96
CA ALA A 51 -60.86 -35.91 -16.01
C ALA A 51 -59.95 -34.68 -15.84
N TYR A 52 -60.53 -33.51 -15.54
CA TYR A 52 -59.77 -32.30 -15.23
C TYR A 52 -58.86 -32.48 -14.02
N LEU A 53 -59.37 -33.08 -12.93
CA LEU A 53 -58.57 -33.40 -11.75
C LEU A 53 -57.45 -34.39 -12.06
N ALA A 54 -57.72 -35.43 -12.86
CA ALA A 54 -56.72 -36.41 -13.28
C ALA A 54 -55.60 -35.76 -14.11
N VAL A 55 -55.95 -34.92 -15.09
CA VAL A 55 -54.96 -34.16 -15.88
C VAL A 55 -54.16 -33.20 -15.00
N ARG A 56 -54.82 -32.49 -14.07
CA ARG A 56 -54.13 -31.57 -13.14
C ARG A 56 -53.18 -32.32 -12.19
N ALA A 57 -53.56 -33.51 -11.74
CA ALA A 57 -52.71 -34.37 -10.93
C ALA A 57 -51.50 -34.87 -11.73
N LEU A 58 -51.70 -35.33 -12.97
CA LEU A 58 -50.63 -35.80 -13.86
C LEU A 58 -49.61 -34.69 -14.15
N VAL A 59 -50.09 -33.48 -14.48
CA VAL A 59 -49.25 -32.28 -14.69
C VAL A 59 -48.54 -31.86 -13.40
N GLY A 60 -49.20 -32.01 -12.25
CA GLY A 60 -48.61 -31.80 -10.93
C GLY A 60 -47.40 -32.70 -10.69
N VAL A 61 -47.58 -34.02 -10.86
CA VAL A 61 -46.55 -35.05 -10.66
C VAL A 61 -45.34 -34.83 -11.58
N TRP A 62 -45.55 -34.45 -12.84
CA TRP A 62 -44.46 -34.13 -13.76
C TRP A 62 -43.70 -32.83 -13.40
N ARG A 63 -44.30 -31.90 -12.66
CA ARG A 63 -43.65 -30.64 -12.20
C ARG A 63 -42.96 -30.75 -10.84
N VAL A 64 -43.22 -31.80 -10.05
CA VAL A 64 -42.56 -32.07 -8.76
C VAL A 64 -41.03 -32.24 -8.86
N PRO A 65 -40.43 -32.96 -9.84
CA PRO A 65 -38.98 -33.14 -9.91
C PRO A 65 -38.22 -31.81 -10.12
N VAL A 66 -38.82 -30.84 -10.83
CA VAL A 66 -38.22 -29.51 -11.04
C VAL A 66 -38.22 -28.68 -9.75
N ARG A 67 -39.27 -28.78 -8.91
CA ARG A 67 -39.32 -28.11 -7.59
C ARG A 67 -38.38 -28.74 -6.57
N LEU A 68 -38.27 -30.07 -6.55
CA LEU A 68 -37.33 -30.80 -5.69
C LEU A 68 -35.87 -30.52 -6.06
N LYS A 69 -35.53 -30.45 -7.36
CA LYS A 69 -34.18 -30.07 -7.81
C LYS A 69 -33.80 -28.66 -7.38
N ARG A 70 -34.71 -27.69 -7.47
CA ARG A 70 -34.48 -26.30 -7.00
C ARG A 70 -34.31 -26.23 -5.48
N TRP A 71 -35.12 -26.96 -4.72
CA TRP A 71 -35.04 -26.98 -3.26
C TRP A 71 -33.79 -27.71 -2.73
N SER A 72 -33.40 -28.80 -3.39
CA SER A 72 -32.14 -29.51 -3.09
C SER A 72 -30.91 -28.64 -3.38
N GLY A 73 -30.92 -27.90 -4.49
CA GLY A 73 -29.86 -26.96 -4.84
C GLY A 73 -29.67 -25.86 -3.79
N GLN A 74 -30.76 -25.24 -3.31
CA GLN A 74 -30.70 -24.21 -2.28
C GLN A 74 -30.19 -24.76 -0.94
N ARG A 75 -30.62 -25.95 -0.53
CA ARG A 75 -30.12 -26.60 0.69
C ARG A 75 -28.64 -26.98 0.61
N GLN A 76 -28.17 -27.39 -0.56
CA GLN A 76 -26.75 -27.68 -0.78
C GLN A 76 -25.91 -26.40 -0.70
N LEU A 77 -26.38 -25.28 -1.27
CA LEU A 77 -25.69 -23.99 -1.16
C LEU A 77 -25.62 -23.49 0.29
N LEU A 78 -26.70 -23.62 1.07
CA LEU A 78 -26.70 -23.29 2.50
C LEU A 78 -25.69 -24.12 3.29
N LYS A 79 -25.59 -25.43 3.00
CA LYS A 79 -24.59 -26.30 3.62
C LYS A 79 -23.16 -25.93 3.23
N LEU A 80 -22.93 -25.50 1.99
CA LEU A 80 -21.63 -25.01 1.55
C LEU A 80 -21.26 -23.70 2.26
N SER A 81 -22.20 -22.77 2.40
CA SER A 81 -22.00 -21.53 3.17
C SER A 81 -21.63 -21.83 4.61
N GLN A 82 -22.39 -22.69 5.30
CA GLN A 82 -22.09 -23.06 6.70
C GLN A 82 -20.70 -23.69 6.86
N ARG A 83 -20.27 -24.51 5.88
CA ARG A 83 -18.92 -25.09 5.88
C ARG A 83 -17.84 -24.05 5.61
N TYR A 84 -18.12 -23.10 4.73
CA TYR A 84 -17.24 -21.97 4.46
C TYR A 84 -17.08 -21.11 5.71
N ASP A 85 -18.17 -20.75 6.38
CA ASP A 85 -18.14 -19.95 7.62
C ASP A 85 -17.31 -20.64 8.70
N ALA A 86 -17.52 -21.95 8.90
CA ALA A 86 -16.71 -22.75 9.83
C ALA A 86 -15.21 -22.77 9.44
N ALA A 87 -14.90 -22.85 8.15
CA ALA A 87 -13.52 -22.87 7.65
C ALA A 87 -12.83 -21.49 7.79
N VAL A 88 -13.56 -20.40 7.58
CA VAL A 88 -13.08 -19.03 7.80
C VAL A 88 -12.85 -18.76 9.28
N ILE A 89 -13.72 -19.24 10.18
CA ILE A 89 -13.48 -19.16 11.63
C ILE A 89 -12.15 -19.84 11.99
N GLU A 90 -11.88 -21.02 11.44
CA GLU A 90 -10.61 -21.71 11.67
C GLU A 90 -9.41 -20.93 11.09
N LEU A 91 -9.57 -20.28 9.92
CA LEU A 91 -8.56 -19.43 9.30
C LEU A 91 -8.20 -18.22 10.17
N VAL A 92 -9.22 -17.51 10.68
CA VAL A 92 -9.05 -16.34 11.56
C VAL A 92 -8.50 -16.75 12.92
N SER A 93 -8.88 -17.93 13.43
CA SER A 93 -8.33 -18.49 14.68
C SER A 93 -6.86 -18.94 14.59
N GLY A 94 -6.22 -18.81 13.41
CA GLY A 94 -4.82 -19.16 13.19
C GLY A 94 -4.55 -20.65 12.94
N LYS A 95 -5.59 -21.50 12.86
CA LYS A 95 -5.44 -22.95 12.58
C LYS A 95 -5.33 -23.19 11.07
N LEU A 96 -4.26 -22.69 10.48
CA LEU A 96 -4.07 -22.57 9.03
C LEU A 96 -4.18 -23.93 8.29
N GLU A 97 -3.62 -25.01 8.81
CA GLU A 97 -3.68 -26.34 8.18
C GLU A 97 -5.10 -26.95 8.17
N ARG A 98 -5.92 -26.65 9.17
CA ARG A 98 -7.31 -27.11 9.22
C ARG A 98 -8.15 -26.28 8.26
N ALA A 99 -7.94 -24.97 8.28
CA ALA A 99 -8.59 -24.04 7.37
C ALA A 99 -8.30 -24.39 5.90
N GLU A 100 -7.03 -24.59 5.52
CA GLU A 100 -6.66 -24.94 4.15
C GLU A 100 -7.28 -26.26 3.71
N ARG A 101 -7.30 -27.30 4.55
CA ARG A 101 -7.96 -28.57 4.21
C ARG A 101 -9.46 -28.42 3.99
N LEU A 102 -10.14 -27.62 4.81
CA LEU A 102 -11.58 -27.39 4.68
C LEU A 102 -11.90 -26.53 3.46
N LEU A 103 -11.15 -25.44 3.26
CA LEU A 103 -11.30 -24.53 2.12
C LEU A 103 -10.89 -25.17 0.80
N GLY A 104 -9.85 -26.00 0.78
CA GLY A 104 -9.41 -26.74 -0.39
C GLY A 104 -10.48 -27.72 -0.89
N ARG A 105 -11.11 -28.47 0.03
CA ARG A 105 -12.26 -29.34 -0.30
C ARG A 105 -13.45 -28.54 -0.86
N LEU A 106 -13.65 -27.31 -0.38
CA LEU A 106 -14.67 -26.42 -0.91
C LEU A 106 -14.28 -25.90 -2.31
N ALA A 107 -13.02 -25.54 -2.53
CA ALA A 107 -12.52 -25.04 -3.81
C ALA A 107 -12.65 -26.08 -4.95
N ASP A 108 -12.56 -27.38 -4.63
CA ASP A 108 -12.75 -28.47 -5.60
C ASP A 108 -14.21 -28.62 -6.05
N ASP A 109 -15.20 -28.16 -5.28
CA ASP A 109 -16.62 -28.23 -5.66
C ASP A 109 -16.99 -27.09 -6.63
N ARG A 110 -17.50 -27.47 -7.82
CA ARG A 110 -17.96 -26.57 -8.89
C ARG A 110 -19.14 -25.65 -8.52
N ARG A 111 -19.71 -25.74 -7.31
CA ARG A 111 -20.79 -24.86 -6.83
C ARG A 111 -20.34 -23.81 -5.83
N THR A 112 -19.10 -23.88 -5.37
CA THR A 112 -18.53 -23.00 -4.34
C THR A 112 -18.30 -21.55 -4.82
N PRO A 113 -18.56 -20.52 -4.00
CA PRO A 113 -18.30 -19.13 -4.39
C PRO A 113 -16.81 -18.83 -4.58
N LEU A 114 -16.51 -17.79 -5.36
CA LEU A 114 -15.15 -17.27 -5.58
C LEU A 114 -14.39 -17.01 -4.27
N ALA A 115 -15.09 -16.46 -3.27
CA ALA A 115 -14.54 -16.15 -1.95
C ALA A 115 -13.88 -17.36 -1.27
N ALA A 116 -14.40 -18.58 -1.48
CA ALA A 116 -13.79 -19.78 -0.91
C ALA A 116 -12.48 -20.15 -1.60
N CYS A 117 -12.37 -19.98 -2.92
CA CYS A 117 -11.13 -20.22 -3.65
C CYS A 117 -10.06 -19.20 -3.24
N LEU A 118 -10.43 -17.92 -3.11
CA LEU A 118 -9.52 -16.87 -2.65
C LEU A 118 -9.09 -17.10 -1.20
N SER A 119 -10.01 -17.49 -0.31
CA SER A 119 -9.68 -17.85 1.08
C SER A 119 -8.77 -19.07 1.16
N ALA A 120 -8.96 -20.08 0.30
CA ALA A 120 -8.06 -21.23 0.21
C ALA A 120 -6.65 -20.80 -0.22
N ALA A 121 -6.54 -19.91 -1.21
CA ALA A 121 -5.27 -19.34 -1.65
C ALA A 121 -4.58 -18.54 -0.52
N GLN A 122 -5.33 -17.71 0.21
CA GLN A 122 -4.82 -16.98 1.37
C GLN A 122 -4.33 -17.92 2.48
N ALA A 123 -5.08 -18.99 2.79
CA ALA A 123 -4.68 -19.99 3.76
C ALA A 123 -3.37 -20.68 3.36
N ALA A 124 -3.26 -21.11 2.09
CA ALA A 124 -2.04 -21.71 1.54
C ALA A 124 -0.85 -20.73 1.55
N ASN A 125 -1.08 -19.46 1.24
CA ASN A 125 -0.05 -18.42 1.30
C ASN A 125 0.48 -18.21 2.73
N ARG A 126 -0.41 -18.20 3.73
CA ARG A 126 -0.01 -18.10 5.15
C ARG A 126 0.72 -19.34 5.64
N LEU A 127 0.45 -20.51 5.07
CA LEU A 127 1.23 -21.73 5.30
C LEU A 127 2.58 -21.74 4.58
N GLY A 128 2.84 -20.78 3.69
CA GLY A 128 4.06 -20.72 2.88
C GLY A 128 4.11 -21.75 1.75
N VAL A 129 2.97 -22.31 1.32
CA VAL A 129 2.90 -23.32 0.26
C VAL A 129 2.42 -22.66 -1.05
N ASP A 130 3.37 -22.06 -1.77
CA ASP A 130 3.09 -21.24 -2.96
C ASP A 130 2.42 -22.04 -4.10
N GLU A 131 2.83 -23.30 -4.33
CA GLU A 131 2.22 -24.15 -5.37
C GLU A 131 0.71 -24.37 -5.18
N ARG A 132 0.27 -24.52 -3.92
CA ARG A 132 -1.15 -24.72 -3.61
C ARG A 132 -1.93 -23.43 -3.74
N ARG A 133 -1.35 -22.30 -3.32
CA ARG A 133 -1.91 -20.96 -3.54
C ARG A 133 -2.18 -20.76 -5.04
N ASP A 134 -1.18 -20.98 -5.88
CA ASP A 134 -1.27 -20.76 -7.32
C ASP A 134 -2.26 -21.73 -7.98
N ARG A 135 -2.34 -22.98 -7.49
CA ARG A 135 -3.40 -23.92 -7.90
C ARG A 135 -4.79 -23.37 -7.59
N TYR A 136 -5.04 -22.86 -6.38
CA TYR A 136 -6.35 -22.32 -6.00
C TYR A 136 -6.73 -21.08 -6.82
N LEU A 137 -5.77 -20.18 -7.07
CA LEU A 137 -5.96 -19.01 -7.93
C LEU A 137 -6.23 -19.41 -9.38
N GLY A 138 -5.51 -20.40 -9.91
CA GLY A 138 -5.75 -20.95 -11.25
C GLY A 138 -7.12 -21.60 -11.40
N VAL A 139 -7.62 -22.28 -10.36
CA VAL A 139 -9.00 -22.80 -10.32
C VAL A 139 -10.01 -21.65 -10.32
N ALA A 140 -9.75 -20.59 -9.55
CA ALA A 140 -10.61 -19.40 -9.53
C ALA A 140 -10.70 -18.73 -10.92
N LEU A 141 -9.57 -18.52 -11.60
CA LEU A 141 -9.52 -17.91 -12.93
C LEU A 141 -10.31 -18.73 -13.97
N LYS A 142 -10.10 -20.04 -14.01
CA LYS A 142 -10.82 -20.94 -14.94
C LYS A 142 -12.32 -20.92 -14.74
N ARG A 143 -12.78 -20.70 -13.50
CA ARG A 143 -14.19 -20.80 -13.15
C ARG A 143 -14.93 -19.47 -13.19
N PHE A 144 -14.23 -18.38 -12.90
CA PHE A 144 -14.77 -17.04 -12.82
C PHE A 144 -13.97 -16.09 -13.72
N PRO A 145 -13.96 -16.29 -15.05
CA PRO A 145 -13.20 -15.43 -15.98
C PRO A 145 -13.66 -13.97 -15.93
N THR A 146 -14.94 -13.71 -15.59
CA THR A 146 -15.47 -12.35 -15.41
C THR A 146 -14.87 -11.61 -14.22
N ALA A 147 -14.25 -12.33 -13.27
CA ALA A 147 -13.62 -11.79 -12.06
C ALA A 147 -12.09 -11.84 -12.14
N GLU A 148 -11.53 -11.99 -13.35
CA GLU A 148 -10.09 -12.10 -13.59
C GLU A 148 -9.29 -10.97 -12.94
N SER A 149 -9.74 -9.72 -13.08
CA SER A 149 -9.04 -8.56 -12.50
C SER A 149 -8.94 -8.62 -10.97
N ALA A 150 -10.02 -9.01 -10.29
CA ALA A 150 -10.03 -9.17 -8.84
C ALA A 150 -9.14 -10.33 -8.37
N ILE A 151 -9.09 -11.42 -9.14
CA ILE A 151 -8.24 -12.57 -8.82
C ILE A 151 -6.76 -12.22 -9.01
N CYS A 152 -6.41 -11.55 -10.11
CA CYS A 152 -5.05 -11.06 -10.36
C CYS A 152 -4.59 -10.03 -9.31
N LEU A 153 -5.51 -9.19 -8.81
CA LEU A 153 -5.22 -8.25 -7.73
C LEU A 153 -4.85 -8.98 -6.44
N VAL A 154 -5.65 -9.96 -6.02
CA VAL A 154 -5.34 -10.80 -4.85
C VAL A 154 -4.04 -11.59 -5.06
N GLN A 155 -3.80 -12.09 -6.28
CA GLN A 155 -2.56 -12.79 -6.61
C GLN A 155 -1.34 -11.90 -6.42
N ALA A 156 -1.36 -10.67 -6.94
CA ALA A 156 -0.28 -9.70 -6.81
C ALA A 156 -0.05 -9.32 -5.33
N GLU A 157 -1.12 -9.10 -4.56
CA GLU A 157 -1.02 -8.84 -3.11
C GLU A 157 -0.32 -9.97 -2.37
N LEU A 158 -0.69 -11.23 -2.66
CA LEU A 158 -0.08 -12.40 -2.00
C LEU A 158 1.40 -12.58 -2.40
N GLN A 159 1.75 -12.32 -3.66
CA GLN A 159 3.13 -12.39 -4.15
C GLN A 159 4.01 -11.30 -3.49
N LEU A 160 3.53 -10.05 -3.43
CA LEU A 160 4.23 -8.95 -2.77
C LEU A 160 4.43 -9.23 -1.28
N ALA A 161 3.41 -9.75 -0.59
CA ALA A 161 3.52 -10.12 0.82
C ALA A 161 4.54 -11.23 1.10
N ARG A 162 4.92 -12.01 0.08
CA ARG A 162 5.96 -13.06 0.15
C ARG A 162 7.33 -12.60 -0.38
N GLY A 163 7.46 -11.34 -0.81
CA GLY A 163 8.68 -10.83 -1.44
C GLY A 163 8.95 -11.43 -2.83
N GLN A 164 7.94 -12.02 -3.48
CA GLN A 164 8.06 -12.61 -4.82
C GLN A 164 7.93 -11.51 -5.89
N PHE A 165 8.87 -10.56 -5.89
CA PHE A 165 8.77 -9.33 -6.68
C PHE A 165 8.69 -9.58 -8.20
N ASP A 166 9.45 -10.53 -8.75
CA ASP A 166 9.42 -10.83 -10.20
C ASP A 166 8.07 -11.38 -10.66
N GLN A 167 7.47 -12.26 -9.86
CA GLN A 167 6.15 -12.81 -10.12
C GLN A 167 5.06 -11.74 -9.96
N ALA A 168 5.18 -10.89 -8.94
CA ALA A 168 4.31 -9.75 -8.73
C ALA A 168 4.38 -8.78 -9.90
N GLN A 169 5.58 -8.48 -10.43
CA GLN A 169 5.76 -7.61 -11.59
C GLN A 169 5.03 -8.19 -12.80
N THR A 170 5.20 -9.48 -13.09
CA THR A 170 4.52 -10.15 -14.22
C THR A 170 2.99 -10.06 -14.09
N THR A 171 2.46 -10.35 -12.89
CA THR A 171 1.03 -10.27 -12.60
C THR A 171 0.51 -8.83 -12.70
N LEU A 172 1.28 -7.86 -12.22
CA LEU A 172 0.95 -6.43 -12.29
C LEU A 172 0.98 -5.90 -13.73
N THR A 173 1.93 -6.33 -14.57
CA THR A 173 1.93 -5.97 -16.00
C THR A 173 0.68 -6.49 -16.71
N HIS A 174 0.25 -7.72 -16.40
CA HIS A 174 -1.00 -8.25 -16.93
C HIS A 174 -2.21 -7.46 -16.41
N LEU A 175 -2.25 -7.19 -15.10
CA LEU A 175 -3.32 -6.41 -14.47
C LEU A 175 -3.41 -4.98 -15.01
N ASP A 176 -2.30 -4.40 -15.47
CA ASP A 176 -2.27 -3.07 -16.08
C ASP A 176 -3.08 -3.00 -17.39
N THR A 177 -3.17 -4.12 -18.12
CA THR A 177 -4.02 -4.20 -19.33
C THR A 177 -5.51 -4.22 -19.00
N LEU A 178 -5.85 -4.72 -17.81
CA LEU A 178 -7.23 -4.87 -17.33
C LEU A 178 -7.72 -3.63 -16.57
N MET A 179 -6.87 -3.03 -15.72
CA MET A 179 -7.25 -1.96 -14.77
C MET A 179 -6.13 -0.90 -14.55
N PRO A 180 -5.69 -0.18 -15.60
CA PRO A 180 -4.47 0.64 -15.59
C PRO A 180 -4.46 1.84 -14.63
N ARG A 181 -5.64 2.27 -14.14
CA ARG A 181 -5.79 3.48 -13.31
C ARG A 181 -6.55 3.24 -12.00
N SER A 182 -6.69 1.97 -11.58
CA SER A 182 -7.32 1.69 -10.30
C SER A 182 -6.41 2.11 -9.13
N ARG A 183 -7.02 2.56 -8.03
CA ARG A 183 -6.30 2.97 -6.82
C ARG A 183 -5.44 1.83 -6.26
N ASP A 184 -6.01 0.63 -6.21
CA ASP A 184 -5.31 -0.56 -5.73
C ASP A 184 -4.10 -0.92 -6.61
N MET A 185 -4.21 -0.78 -7.94
CA MET A 185 -3.10 -1.03 -8.85
C MET A 185 -1.92 -0.07 -8.60
N LEU A 186 -2.21 1.22 -8.36
CA LEU A 186 -1.17 2.20 -8.03
C LEU A 186 -0.51 1.88 -6.68
N ARG A 187 -1.30 1.43 -5.69
CA ARG A 187 -0.79 0.98 -4.39
C ARG A 187 0.15 -0.22 -4.53
N LEU A 188 -0.22 -1.22 -5.34
CA LEU A 188 0.60 -2.42 -5.55
C LEU A 188 1.88 -2.12 -6.34
N LYS A 189 1.80 -1.28 -7.39
CA LYS A 189 3.00 -0.80 -8.11
C LYS A 189 3.95 -0.05 -7.19
N MET A 190 3.42 0.82 -6.32
CA MET A 190 4.22 1.52 -5.31
C MET A 190 4.92 0.55 -4.37
N GLN A 191 4.22 -0.45 -3.83
CA GLN A 191 4.82 -1.48 -2.97
C GLN A 191 5.90 -2.29 -3.69
N LEU A 192 5.64 -2.69 -4.94
CA LEU A 192 6.62 -3.40 -5.77
C LEU A 192 7.91 -2.59 -5.95
N TYR A 193 7.79 -1.36 -6.45
CA TYR A 193 8.96 -0.54 -6.76
C TYR A 193 9.71 -0.08 -5.52
N THR A 194 9.01 0.14 -4.40
CA THR A 194 9.66 0.41 -3.11
C THR A 194 10.44 -0.82 -2.62
N GLY A 195 9.86 -2.03 -2.74
CA GLY A 195 10.52 -3.28 -2.35
C GLY A 195 11.73 -3.64 -3.22
N GLN A 196 11.68 -3.33 -4.51
CA GLN A 196 12.79 -3.52 -5.45
C GLN A 196 13.83 -2.38 -5.43
N GLN A 197 13.56 -1.28 -4.70
CA GLN A 197 14.37 -0.05 -4.73
C GLN A 197 14.50 0.56 -6.14
N GLU A 198 13.47 0.40 -6.97
CA GLU A 198 13.39 0.92 -8.33
C GLU A 198 12.93 2.40 -8.33
N TRP A 199 13.80 3.28 -7.82
CA TRP A 199 13.48 4.71 -7.60
C TRP A 199 13.06 5.45 -8.87
N GLY A 200 13.62 5.06 -10.03
CA GLY A 200 13.27 5.64 -11.33
C GLY A 200 11.80 5.43 -11.70
N GLN A 201 11.31 4.20 -11.53
CA GLN A 201 9.91 3.85 -11.82
C GLN A 201 8.96 4.45 -10.79
N LEU A 202 9.37 4.50 -9.52
CA LEU A 202 8.60 5.11 -8.45
C LEU A 202 8.41 6.63 -8.68
N ARG A 203 9.43 7.32 -9.19
CA ARG A 203 9.36 8.73 -9.58
C ARG A 203 8.30 8.99 -10.65
N GLU A 204 8.25 8.15 -11.68
CA GLU A 204 7.24 8.25 -12.75
C GLU A 204 5.82 8.00 -12.21
N LEU A 205 5.70 7.21 -11.15
CA LEU A 205 4.44 6.89 -10.49
C LEU A 205 3.93 8.02 -9.55
N LEU A 206 4.82 8.86 -9.01
CA LEU A 206 4.47 9.91 -8.03
C LEU A 206 3.31 10.84 -8.47
N PRO A 207 3.25 11.36 -9.71
CA PRO A 207 2.15 12.22 -10.15
C PRO A 207 0.80 11.48 -10.18
N ALA A 208 0.81 10.19 -10.55
CA ALA A 208 -0.39 9.35 -10.56
C ALA A 208 -0.86 9.07 -9.12
N LEU A 209 0.06 8.77 -8.20
CA LEU A 209 -0.23 8.58 -6.78
C LEU A 209 -0.90 9.83 -6.18
N ARG A 210 -0.36 11.02 -6.48
CA ARG A 210 -0.92 12.29 -6.00
C ARG A 210 -2.35 12.52 -6.47
N ARG A 211 -2.65 12.22 -7.74
CA ARG A 211 -4.00 12.41 -8.32
C ARG A 211 -5.00 11.36 -7.82
N SER A 212 -4.52 10.18 -7.48
CA SER A 212 -5.37 9.06 -7.08
C SER A 212 -5.82 9.11 -5.63
N GLU A 213 -5.19 9.95 -4.79
CA GLU A 213 -5.42 10.06 -3.34
C GLU A 213 -5.25 8.72 -2.59
N VAL A 214 -4.38 7.83 -3.11
CA VAL A 214 -3.99 6.59 -2.43
C VAL A 214 -3.18 6.88 -1.17
N LEU A 215 -2.44 7.99 -1.18
CA LEU A 215 -1.65 8.49 -0.05
C LEU A 215 -2.21 9.84 0.37
N ASP A 216 -2.19 10.09 1.68
CA ASP A 216 -2.41 11.44 2.20
C ASP A 216 -1.26 12.37 1.76
N HIS A 217 -1.48 13.69 1.84
CA HIS A 217 -0.51 14.69 1.41
C HIS A 217 0.85 14.49 2.07
N GLU A 218 0.86 14.24 3.39
CA GLU A 218 2.08 14.02 4.16
C GLU A 218 2.80 12.72 3.74
N GLN A 219 2.05 11.63 3.57
CA GLN A 219 2.61 10.34 3.12
C GLN A 219 3.21 10.44 1.72
N TRP A 220 2.52 11.15 0.82
CA TRP A 220 3.04 11.42 -0.53
C TRP A 220 4.31 12.26 -0.48
N GLN A 221 4.36 13.30 0.36
CA GLN A 221 5.54 14.14 0.51
C GLN A 221 6.74 13.35 1.03
N ARG A 222 6.57 12.51 2.06
CA ARG A 222 7.64 11.64 2.59
C ARG A 222 8.17 10.69 1.51
N LEU A 223 7.29 10.03 0.77
CA LEU A 223 7.67 9.14 -0.33
C LEU A 223 8.41 9.90 -1.43
N ALA A 224 7.93 11.08 -1.81
CA ALA A 224 8.57 11.90 -2.81
C ALA A 224 9.98 12.31 -2.36
N VAL A 225 10.13 12.82 -1.13
CA VAL A 225 11.43 13.19 -0.56
C VAL A 225 12.39 12.00 -0.63
N GLN A 226 11.98 10.81 -0.20
CA GLN A 226 12.82 9.61 -0.27
C GLN A 226 13.28 9.28 -1.70
N VAL A 227 12.37 9.28 -2.67
CA VAL A 227 12.67 9.02 -4.09
C VAL A 227 13.69 10.03 -4.62
N TYR A 228 13.53 11.30 -4.28
CA TYR A 228 14.41 12.35 -4.76
C TYR A 228 15.75 12.40 -4.02
N GLN A 229 15.82 11.98 -2.75
CA GLN A 229 17.08 11.81 -2.02
C GLN A 229 17.97 10.79 -2.72
N GLU A 230 17.43 9.62 -3.06
CA GLU A 230 18.18 8.58 -3.77
C GLU A 230 18.59 9.05 -5.17
N ARG A 231 17.73 9.82 -5.85
CA ARG A 231 18.09 10.41 -7.14
C ARG A 231 19.26 11.40 -7.03
N ILE A 232 19.31 12.23 -5.99
CA ILE A 232 20.44 13.14 -5.77
C ILE A 232 21.71 12.33 -5.51
N ARG A 233 21.64 11.25 -4.73
CA ARG A 233 22.77 10.35 -4.48
C ARG A 233 23.28 9.70 -5.77
N GLU A 234 22.39 9.23 -6.64
CA GLU A 234 22.73 8.71 -7.97
C GLU A 234 23.41 9.76 -8.87
N LEU A 235 22.83 10.97 -8.97
CA LEU A 235 23.35 12.06 -9.80
C LEU A 235 24.74 12.52 -9.33
N THR A 236 24.99 12.47 -8.03
CA THR A 236 26.30 12.78 -7.45
C THR A 236 27.40 11.87 -7.98
N ALA A 237 27.09 10.59 -8.24
CA ALA A 237 28.06 9.64 -8.79
C ALA A 237 28.55 10.07 -10.20
N ALA A 238 27.74 10.83 -10.95
CA ALA A 238 28.09 11.33 -12.27
C ALA A 238 29.08 12.53 -12.22
N ARG A 239 29.31 13.13 -11.04
CA ARG A 239 30.22 14.27 -10.81
C ARG A 239 29.98 15.49 -11.71
N ASP A 240 28.74 15.72 -12.13
CA ASP A 240 28.37 16.84 -13.00
C ASP A 240 27.38 17.79 -12.30
N VAL A 241 27.84 19.02 -12.07
CA VAL A 241 27.09 20.10 -11.42
C VAL A 241 25.83 20.46 -12.21
N ASP A 242 25.89 20.53 -13.53
CA ASP A 242 24.78 21.00 -14.35
C ASP A 242 23.64 19.98 -14.35
N THR A 243 23.97 18.69 -14.36
CA THR A 243 22.96 17.63 -14.24
C THR A 243 22.26 17.65 -12.88
N LEU A 244 23.00 17.93 -11.80
CA LEU A 244 22.46 18.06 -10.46
C LEU A 244 21.48 19.24 -10.37
N LYS A 245 21.86 20.42 -10.89
CA LYS A 245 21.01 21.62 -10.90
C LYS A 245 19.76 21.44 -11.76
N ASN A 246 19.91 20.85 -12.95
CA ASN A 246 18.77 20.56 -13.83
C ASN A 246 17.84 19.54 -13.19
N GLY A 247 18.37 18.55 -12.48
CA GLY A 247 17.59 17.64 -11.64
C GLY A 247 16.81 18.40 -10.58
N TRP A 248 17.46 19.30 -9.84
CA TRP A 248 16.87 20.09 -8.76
C TRP A 248 15.70 20.97 -9.22
N THR A 249 15.84 21.64 -10.35
CA THR A 249 14.79 22.54 -10.87
C THR A 249 13.53 21.80 -11.32
N GLN A 250 13.64 20.51 -11.67
CA GLN A 250 12.52 19.66 -12.06
C GLN A 250 11.71 19.13 -10.86
N LEU A 251 12.19 19.30 -9.62
CA LEU A 251 11.45 18.84 -8.46
C LEU A 251 10.18 19.67 -8.20
N PRO A 252 9.09 19.03 -7.74
CA PRO A 252 7.91 19.74 -7.29
C PRO A 252 8.25 20.76 -6.17
N PRO A 253 7.63 21.96 -6.17
CA PRO A 253 7.81 22.96 -5.10
C PRO A 253 7.71 22.43 -3.66
N PRO A 254 6.69 21.61 -3.28
CA PRO A 254 6.58 21.13 -1.90
C PRO A 254 7.74 20.20 -1.48
N VAL A 255 8.36 19.51 -2.44
CA VAL A 255 9.50 18.63 -2.16
C VAL A 255 10.78 19.44 -2.02
N ARG A 256 10.95 20.51 -2.80
CA ARG A 256 12.13 21.41 -2.70
C ARG A 256 12.19 22.19 -1.40
N GLN A 257 11.05 22.37 -0.71
CA GLN A 257 10.98 23.02 0.59
C GLN A 257 11.37 22.10 1.75
N ASP A 258 11.58 20.81 1.49
CA ASP A 258 12.06 19.89 2.52
C ASP A 258 13.50 20.23 2.91
N HIS A 259 13.69 20.57 4.19
CA HIS A 259 14.97 21.00 4.73
C HIS A 259 16.05 19.92 4.65
N ALA A 260 15.70 18.65 4.84
CA ALA A 260 16.66 17.55 4.81
C ALA A 260 17.15 17.29 3.37
N LEU A 261 16.23 17.36 2.40
CA LEU A 261 16.57 17.26 0.98
C LEU A 261 17.41 18.46 0.50
N LEU A 262 17.09 19.68 0.95
CA LEU A 262 17.87 20.87 0.63
C LEU A 262 19.28 20.79 1.22
N ALA A 263 19.43 20.31 2.46
CA ALA A 263 20.73 20.08 3.07
C ALA A 263 21.59 19.10 2.25
N LEU A 264 21.02 17.97 1.83
CA LEU A 264 21.68 17.02 0.95
C LEU A 264 22.08 17.66 -0.39
N PHE A 265 21.21 18.45 -1.00
CA PHE A 265 21.52 19.15 -2.25
C PHE A 265 22.68 20.13 -2.09
N ILE A 266 22.69 20.92 -1.01
CA ILE A 266 23.77 21.85 -0.66
C ILE A 266 25.09 21.10 -0.47
N GLU A 267 25.10 19.99 0.29
CA GLU A 267 26.27 19.14 0.48
C GLU A 267 26.90 18.71 -0.86
N GLN A 268 26.05 18.33 -1.83
CA GLN A 268 26.54 17.93 -3.14
C GLN A 268 27.04 19.09 -3.98
N LEU A 269 26.40 20.27 -3.91
CA LEU A 269 26.91 21.47 -4.57
C LEU A 269 28.31 21.84 -4.06
N VAL A 270 28.53 21.79 -2.74
CA VAL A 270 29.84 22.04 -2.15
C VAL A 270 30.88 21.02 -2.62
N ARG A 271 30.53 19.72 -2.63
CA ARG A 271 31.44 18.66 -3.11
C ARG A 271 31.80 18.79 -4.59
N LEU A 272 30.89 19.29 -5.42
CA LEU A 272 31.12 19.50 -6.84
C LEU A 272 31.74 20.87 -7.17
N GLY A 273 32.01 21.70 -6.16
CA GLY A 273 32.76 22.96 -6.29
C GLY A 273 31.93 24.20 -6.60
N ASP A 274 30.59 24.09 -6.62
CA ASP A 274 29.72 25.27 -6.82
C ASP A 274 29.42 25.98 -5.50
N HIS A 275 30.45 26.65 -4.99
CA HIS A 275 30.38 27.34 -3.71
C HIS A 275 29.46 28.58 -3.75
N GLN A 276 29.35 29.26 -4.90
CA GLN A 276 28.56 30.50 -5.00
C GLN A 276 27.06 30.23 -4.82
N GLN A 277 26.53 29.19 -5.47
CA GLN A 277 25.13 28.83 -5.29
C GLN A 277 24.88 28.22 -3.90
N ALA A 278 25.81 27.38 -3.42
CA ALA A 278 25.70 26.79 -2.09
C ALA A 278 25.67 27.86 -0.98
N GLU A 279 26.46 28.92 -1.09
CA GLU A 279 26.52 30.03 -0.13
C GLU A 279 25.16 30.72 0.03
N GLY A 280 24.48 31.03 -1.08
CA GLY A 280 23.15 31.62 -1.04
C GLY A 280 22.12 30.74 -0.34
N LEU A 281 22.07 29.46 -0.73
CA LEU A 281 21.12 28.49 -0.17
C LEU A 281 21.39 28.20 1.32
N LEU A 282 22.65 28.12 1.73
CA LEU A 282 23.04 27.93 3.12
C LEU A 282 22.53 29.07 4.00
N ARG A 283 22.70 30.32 3.57
CA ARG A 283 22.21 31.48 4.34
C ARG A 283 20.70 31.45 4.52
N GLU A 284 19.96 31.17 3.46
CA GLU A 284 18.50 31.11 3.50
C GLU A 284 18.02 29.99 4.42
N GLN A 285 18.66 28.83 4.34
CA GLN A 285 18.29 27.64 5.11
C GLN A 285 18.64 27.79 6.60
N LEU A 286 19.82 28.31 6.94
CA LEU A 286 20.25 28.51 8.33
C LEU A 286 19.41 29.54 9.10
N VAL A 287 18.77 30.48 8.40
CA VAL A 287 17.79 31.41 9.00
C VAL A 287 16.49 30.69 9.38
N GLN A 288 16.11 29.64 8.65
CA GLN A 288 14.88 28.90 8.91
C GLN A 288 15.09 27.75 9.91
N VAL A 289 16.17 26.99 9.73
CA VAL A 289 16.53 25.84 10.57
C VAL A 289 18.03 25.88 10.82
N TRP A 290 18.41 26.12 12.08
CA TRP A 290 19.79 26.05 12.50
C TRP A 290 20.27 24.60 12.52
N ASP A 291 21.29 24.29 11.72
CA ASP A 291 21.92 22.97 11.64
C ASP A 291 23.44 23.15 11.61
N GLU A 292 24.12 22.67 12.66
CA GLU A 292 25.58 22.74 12.82
C GLU A 292 26.33 22.14 11.60
N ARG A 293 25.75 21.15 10.92
CA ARG A 293 26.37 20.54 9.72
C ARG A 293 26.41 21.54 8.57
N LEU A 294 25.33 22.29 8.36
CA LEU A 294 25.25 23.33 7.34
C LEU A 294 26.14 24.52 7.71
N VAL A 295 26.24 24.87 8.99
CA VAL A 295 27.20 25.87 9.48
C VAL A 295 28.63 25.44 9.15
N TYR A 296 28.98 24.18 9.43
CA TYR A 296 30.31 23.63 9.10
C TYR A 296 30.61 23.67 7.60
N LEU A 297 29.64 23.34 6.74
CA LEU A 297 29.77 23.46 5.27
C LEU A 297 29.95 24.91 4.82
N TYR A 298 29.27 25.86 5.47
CA TYR A 298 29.44 27.29 5.18
C TYR A 298 30.90 27.72 5.36
N GLY A 299 31.59 27.23 6.39
CA GLY A 299 33.01 27.51 6.61
C GLY A 299 33.98 26.88 5.58
N GLN A 300 33.52 25.90 4.79
CA GLN A 300 34.32 25.24 3.75
C GLN A 300 34.22 25.94 2.38
N LEU A 301 33.35 26.93 2.23
CA LEU A 301 33.18 27.62 0.96
C LEU A 301 34.37 28.55 0.70
N GLU A 302 35.18 28.25 -0.32
CA GLU A 302 36.42 28.99 -0.62
C GLU A 302 36.26 30.05 -1.72
N ASN A 303 35.37 29.83 -2.69
CA ASN A 303 35.22 30.71 -3.86
C ASN A 303 34.14 31.80 -3.68
N CYS A 304 33.99 32.33 -2.46
CA CYS A 304 33.00 33.34 -2.10
C CYS A 304 33.68 34.64 -1.62
N ASP A 305 32.91 35.73 -1.54
CA ASP A 305 33.38 37.00 -0.97
C ASP A 305 33.68 36.81 0.53
N GLY A 306 34.97 36.63 0.85
CA GLY A 306 35.44 36.32 2.20
C GLY A 306 35.02 37.33 3.27
N PRO A 307 35.24 38.64 3.08
CA PRO A 307 34.73 39.67 3.99
C PRO A 307 33.22 39.65 4.18
N ALA A 308 32.44 39.47 3.11
CA ALA A 308 30.98 39.37 3.22
C ALA A 308 30.55 38.12 4.01
N GLN A 309 31.18 36.98 3.73
CA GLN A 309 30.95 35.71 4.41
C GLN A 309 31.24 35.80 5.91
N GLN A 310 32.36 36.45 6.29
CA GLN A 310 32.70 36.73 7.68
C GLN A 310 31.61 37.58 8.35
N GLY A 311 31.18 38.67 7.70
CA GLY A 311 30.16 39.56 8.25
C GLY A 311 28.79 38.89 8.44
N VAL A 312 28.43 37.93 7.59
CA VAL A 312 27.21 37.12 7.76
C VAL A 312 27.35 36.15 8.93
N ALA A 313 28.46 35.41 9.01
CA ALA A 313 28.68 34.47 10.10
C ALA A 313 28.78 35.17 11.47
N GLU A 314 29.35 36.38 11.53
CA GLU A 314 29.42 37.18 12.76
C GLU A 314 28.03 37.62 13.24
N LYS A 315 27.06 37.84 12.34
CA LYS A 315 25.67 38.12 12.73
C LYS A 315 25.00 36.91 13.36
N TRP A 316 25.29 35.70 12.90
CA TRP A 316 24.74 34.49 13.53
C TRP A 316 25.24 34.30 14.96
N LEU A 317 26.45 34.80 15.26
CA LEU A 317 27.03 34.74 16.60
C LEU A 317 26.21 35.53 17.63
N GLU A 318 25.45 36.55 17.22
CA GLU A 318 24.55 37.29 18.11
C GLU A 318 23.44 36.41 18.71
N GLN A 319 23.03 35.37 17.99
CA GLN A 319 21.98 34.43 18.40
C GLN A 319 22.54 33.07 18.87
N HIS A 320 23.75 32.72 18.43
CA HIS A 320 24.39 31.42 18.66
C HIS A 320 25.81 31.58 19.25
N ASP A 321 25.95 32.41 20.29
CA ASP A 321 27.23 32.81 20.89
C ASP A 321 28.07 31.65 21.48
N LYS A 322 27.41 30.55 21.87
CA LYS A 322 28.04 29.36 22.47
C LYS A 322 28.17 28.17 21.52
N ASP A 323 27.75 28.31 20.26
CA ASP A 323 27.87 27.25 19.28
C ASP A 323 29.35 27.05 18.89
N ALA A 324 29.91 25.91 19.30
CA ALA A 324 31.31 25.60 19.09
C ALA A 324 31.67 25.43 17.60
N VAL A 325 30.72 24.96 16.78
CA VAL A 325 30.89 24.77 15.33
C VAL A 325 30.88 26.11 14.62
N LEU A 326 29.98 27.02 15.00
CA LEU A 326 29.97 28.39 14.48
C LEU A 326 31.29 29.12 14.80
N LEU A 327 31.78 29.01 16.03
CA LEU A 327 33.06 29.60 16.44
C LEU A 327 34.25 29.02 15.65
N LEU A 328 34.26 27.70 15.42
CA LEU A 328 35.26 27.04 14.58
C LEU A 328 35.23 27.59 13.15
N VAL A 329 34.02 27.71 12.57
CA VAL A 329 33.79 28.22 11.22
C VAL A 329 34.23 29.68 11.09
N LEU A 330 33.90 30.53 12.07
CA LEU A 330 34.38 31.91 12.14
C LEU A 330 35.91 31.99 12.22
N GLY A 331 36.54 31.08 12.97
CA GLY A 331 37.99 30.90 13.00
C GLY A 331 38.56 30.59 11.62
N LYS A 332 37.99 29.59 10.91
CA LYS A 332 38.40 29.19 9.55
C LYS A 332 38.29 30.33 8.54
N ILE A 333 37.15 31.02 8.52
CA ILE A 333 36.92 32.15 7.60
C ILE A 333 37.89 33.31 7.93
N SER A 334 38.12 33.58 9.22
CA SER A 334 39.07 34.61 9.67
C SER A 334 40.50 34.30 9.26
N LEU A 335 40.95 33.04 9.36
CA LEU A 335 42.26 32.61 8.89
C LEU A 335 42.44 32.88 7.39
N ARG A 336 41.45 32.48 6.57
CA ARG A 336 41.50 32.72 5.12
C ARG A 336 41.50 34.21 4.76
N ASN A 337 40.78 35.02 5.53
CA ASN A 337 40.74 36.47 5.38
C ASN A 337 41.95 37.18 6.05
N GLN A 338 42.93 36.43 6.59
CA GLN A 338 44.12 36.95 7.27
C GLN A 338 43.82 37.85 8.50
N LEU A 339 42.70 37.59 9.17
CA LEU A 339 42.27 38.29 10.38
C LEU A 339 42.78 37.55 11.63
N TRP A 340 44.10 37.48 11.79
CA TRP A 340 44.80 36.64 12.77
C TRP A 340 44.30 36.79 14.21
N GLY A 341 44.11 38.01 14.68
CA GLY A 341 43.62 38.28 16.05
C GLY A 341 42.21 37.76 16.29
N LYS A 342 41.31 37.93 15.31
CA LYS A 342 39.94 37.38 15.37
C LYS A 342 39.96 35.85 15.30
N ALA A 343 40.75 35.30 14.38
CA ALA A 343 40.90 33.87 14.21
C ALA A 343 41.32 33.18 15.51
N ARG A 344 42.34 33.72 16.20
CA ARG A 344 42.79 33.22 17.50
C ARG A 344 41.66 33.22 18.53
N SER A 345 40.98 34.36 18.72
CA SER A 345 39.90 34.48 19.70
C SER A 345 38.75 33.51 19.44
N TYR A 346 38.32 33.35 18.19
CA TYR A 346 37.25 32.41 17.84
C TYR A 346 37.66 30.95 18.02
N LEU A 347 38.89 30.58 17.65
CA LEU A 347 39.40 29.21 17.83
C LEU A 347 39.58 28.86 19.31
N GLU A 348 40.13 29.77 20.12
CA GLU A 348 40.24 29.58 21.58
C GLU A 348 38.85 29.46 22.22
N ALA A 349 37.88 30.27 21.80
CA ALA A 349 36.50 30.17 22.27
C ALA A 349 35.84 28.85 21.85
N SER A 350 36.02 28.41 20.60
CA SER A 350 35.52 27.11 20.11
C SER A 350 36.07 25.95 20.94
N ILE A 351 37.39 25.94 21.18
CA ILE A 351 38.06 24.96 22.04
C ILE A 351 37.51 25.01 23.47
N GLY A 352 37.26 26.21 24.00
CA GLY A 352 36.69 26.40 25.32
C GLY A 352 35.29 25.81 25.47
N GLN A 353 34.47 25.82 24.41
CA GLN A 353 33.14 25.22 24.39
C GLN A 353 33.20 23.71 24.12
N GLN A 354 33.80 23.31 23.00
CA GLN A 354 33.96 21.91 22.60
C GLN A 354 35.33 21.71 21.95
N PRO A 355 36.29 21.11 22.67
CA PRO A 355 37.60 20.81 22.12
C PRO A 355 37.49 19.83 20.94
N THR A 356 37.95 20.23 19.77
CA THR A 356 38.07 19.37 18.59
C THR A 356 39.50 19.33 18.07
N ALA A 357 39.90 18.19 17.50
CA ALA A 357 41.23 18.05 16.91
C ALA A 357 41.47 19.08 15.79
N GLU A 358 40.44 19.40 15.01
CA GLU A 358 40.51 20.42 13.96
C GLU A 358 40.76 21.82 14.52
N ALA A 359 40.04 22.23 15.58
CA ALA A 359 40.24 23.54 16.18
C ALA A 359 41.67 23.71 16.74
N TYR A 360 42.20 22.68 17.41
CA TYR A 360 43.58 22.69 17.88
C TYR A 360 44.61 22.72 16.75
N ARG A 361 44.37 21.98 15.66
CA ARG A 361 45.26 22.02 14.49
C ARG A 361 45.29 23.43 13.89
N LEU A 362 44.13 24.04 13.65
CA LEU A 362 44.04 25.38 13.08
C LEU A 362 44.66 26.45 13.97
N LEU A 363 44.51 26.32 15.30
CA LEU A 363 45.15 27.22 16.25
C LEU A 363 46.68 27.03 16.26
N GLY A 364 47.16 25.79 16.18
CA GLY A 364 48.58 25.50 16.04
C GLY A 364 49.17 26.11 14.76
N ASP A 365 48.49 25.90 13.62
CA ASP A 365 48.91 26.44 12.31
C ASP A 365 49.00 27.99 12.35
N LEU A 366 48.07 28.64 13.05
CA LEU A 366 48.10 30.09 13.28
C LEU A 366 49.28 30.52 14.17
N LEU A 367 49.57 29.79 15.25
CA LEU A 367 50.65 30.12 16.18
C LEU A 367 52.04 29.94 15.54
N GLU A 368 52.21 28.95 14.66
CA GLU A 368 53.42 28.83 13.85
C GLU A 368 53.63 30.05 12.95
N GLN A 369 52.57 30.54 12.30
CA GLN A 369 52.62 31.76 11.49
C GLN A 369 52.91 33.03 12.31
N LEU A 370 52.59 33.01 13.60
CA LEU A 370 52.89 34.09 14.55
C LEU A 370 54.25 33.93 15.25
N GLU A 371 55.09 32.99 14.79
CA GLU A 371 56.43 32.72 15.32
C GLU A 371 56.44 32.25 16.80
N ASP A 372 55.39 31.57 17.26
CA ASP A 372 55.30 30.94 18.59
C ASP A 372 55.21 29.39 18.49
N PRO A 373 56.32 28.71 18.16
CA PRO A 373 56.33 27.26 17.91
C PRO A 373 56.12 26.43 19.17
N ASP A 374 56.46 26.95 20.35
CA ASP A 374 56.27 26.25 21.62
C ASP A 374 54.77 26.12 21.94
N ALA A 375 54.02 27.22 21.81
CA ALA A 375 52.56 27.20 21.98
C ALA A 375 51.86 26.39 20.88
N ALA A 376 52.35 26.43 19.65
CA ALA A 376 51.85 25.61 18.56
C ALA A 376 52.02 24.10 18.86
N GLY A 377 53.20 23.69 19.33
CA GLY A 377 53.49 22.31 19.72
C GLY A 377 52.57 21.78 20.83
N GLU A 378 52.25 22.61 21.82
CA GLU A 378 51.26 22.27 22.85
C GLU A 378 49.85 22.08 22.26
N CYS A 379 49.43 22.95 21.34
CA CYS A 379 48.13 22.84 20.69
C CYS A 379 48.02 21.55 19.87
N TYR A 380 49.03 21.21 19.07
CA TYR A 380 49.04 19.97 18.31
C TYR A 380 49.01 18.73 19.20
N ARG A 381 49.76 18.73 20.32
CA ARG A 381 49.75 17.60 21.26
C ARG A 381 48.38 17.40 21.89
N LYS A 382 47.71 18.49 22.28
CA LYS A 382 46.33 18.44 22.80
C LYS A 382 45.34 17.95 21.74
N GLY A 383 45.47 18.41 20.49
CA GLY A 383 44.65 17.94 19.38
C GLY A 383 44.82 16.45 19.09
N LEU A 384 46.05 15.93 19.11
CA LEU A 384 46.35 14.51 18.90
C LEU A 384 45.89 13.61 20.05
N ALA A 385 45.78 14.15 21.27
CA ALA A 385 45.27 13.42 22.43
C ALA A 385 43.74 13.24 22.41
N LEU A 386 43.03 13.96 21.54
CA LEU A 386 41.58 13.80 21.37
C LEU A 386 41.27 12.61 20.47
N PRO A 387 40.16 11.90 20.72
CA PRO A 387 39.63 10.95 19.74
C PRO A 387 39.38 11.70 18.43
N LEU A 388 39.75 11.10 17.30
CA LEU A 388 39.40 11.61 15.98
C LEU A 388 37.87 11.66 15.89
N SER A 389 37.27 12.80 16.22
CA SER A 389 35.88 13.06 15.88
C SER A 389 35.85 13.30 14.38
N VAL A 390 35.84 12.21 13.62
CA VAL A 390 35.35 12.29 12.25
C VAL A 390 33.90 12.71 12.43
N MET A 391 33.59 13.99 12.18
CA MET A 391 32.23 14.37 11.84
C MET A 391 31.96 13.69 10.49
N GLU A 392 31.77 12.37 10.54
CA GLU A 392 31.24 11.63 9.43
C GLU A 392 29.96 12.35 9.07
N THR A 393 29.88 12.76 7.81
CA THR A 393 28.62 13.12 7.17
C THR A 393 27.77 11.87 7.28
N SER A 394 27.11 11.73 8.43
CA SER A 394 26.40 10.54 8.84
C SER A 394 25.35 10.32 7.76
N THR A 395 25.64 9.35 6.89
CA THR A 395 24.67 8.76 6.01
C THR A 395 23.48 8.43 6.89
N LEU A 396 22.38 9.14 6.70
CA LEU A 396 21.09 8.81 7.29
C LEU A 396 20.74 7.39 6.85
N SER A 397 21.23 6.38 7.57
CA SER A 397 20.61 5.07 7.62
C SER A 397 19.40 5.24 8.52
N ILE A 398 18.23 5.37 7.90
CA ILE A 398 16.96 5.44 8.63
C ILE A 398 16.48 4.00 8.89
N PRO A 399 15.90 3.71 10.06
CA PRO A 399 15.53 2.36 10.50
C PRO A 399 14.44 1.73 9.61
N GLU A 400 14.51 0.41 9.49
CA GLU A 400 13.61 -0.50 8.76
C GLU A 400 12.13 -0.50 9.22
N GLU A 401 11.71 0.43 10.08
CA GLU A 401 10.42 0.34 10.80
C GLU A 401 9.19 0.85 10.03
N VAL A 402 9.36 1.51 8.87
CA VAL A 402 8.22 2.16 8.19
C VAL A 402 7.46 1.23 7.23
N VAL A 403 8.01 0.08 6.83
CA VAL A 403 7.28 -0.85 5.95
C VAL A 403 6.18 -1.62 6.70
N LEU A 404 6.24 -1.70 8.03
CA LEU A 404 5.29 -2.49 8.82
C LEU A 404 4.05 -1.71 9.30
N GLN A 405 4.13 -0.38 9.46
CA GLN A 405 3.01 0.38 10.02
C GLN A 405 1.84 0.61 9.04
N ALA A 406 2.10 0.60 7.72
CA ALA A 406 1.03 0.61 6.72
C ALA A 406 0.33 -0.76 6.57
N VAL A 407 0.95 -1.84 7.05
CA VAL A 407 0.38 -3.20 7.04
C VAL A 407 -0.47 -3.45 8.30
N GLU A 408 -0.21 -2.75 9.40
CA GLU A 408 -0.92 -2.94 10.67
C GLU A 408 -2.24 -2.17 10.76
N SER A 409 -2.37 -0.99 10.14
CA SER A 409 -3.65 -0.25 10.19
C SER A 409 -4.78 -0.91 9.40
N ASP A 410 -4.46 -1.83 8.47
CA ASP A 410 -5.44 -2.56 7.67
C ASP A 410 -5.79 -3.94 8.26
N ARG A 411 -4.98 -4.45 9.22
CA ARG A 411 -5.31 -5.67 9.97
C ARG A 411 -6.44 -5.47 10.98
N THR A 412 -6.61 -4.26 11.48
CA THR A 412 -7.68 -3.89 12.42
C THR A 412 -8.95 -3.37 11.72
N GLY A 413 -8.84 -2.86 10.49
CA GLY A 413 -9.99 -2.32 9.73
C GLY A 413 -10.92 -3.39 9.13
N MET A 414 -10.41 -4.59 8.82
CA MET A 414 -11.19 -5.64 8.15
C MET A 414 -12.00 -6.55 9.10
N VAL A 415 -11.99 -6.27 10.41
CA VAL A 415 -12.73 -7.06 11.43
C VAL A 415 -13.97 -6.34 11.96
N VAL A 416 -14.19 -5.05 11.63
CA VAL A 416 -15.37 -4.31 12.11
C VAL A 416 -15.97 -3.47 11.00
N SER A 417 -16.81 -4.10 10.18
CA SER A 417 -18.00 -3.45 9.64
C SER A 417 -19.05 -4.54 9.35
N SER A 418 -19.87 -4.78 10.36
CA SER A 418 -21.17 -5.46 10.31
C SER A 418 -22.16 -4.80 9.36
#